data_AF-W2SJP8-F1
#
_entry.id   AF-W2SJP8-F1
#
_cell.length_a   1.000
_cell.length_b   1.000
_cell.length_c   1.000
_cell.angle_alpha   90.00
_cell.angle_beta   90.00
_cell.angle_gamma   90.00
#
_symmetry.space_group_name_H-M   'P 1'
#
loop_
_entity.id
_entity.type
_entity.pdbx_description
1 polymer ?
#
loop_
_entity_poly.entity_id
_entity_poly.type
_entity_poly.pdbx_seq_one_letter_code
_entity_poly.pdbx_strand_id
1 'polypeptide(L)'
;MDLNTITGIIGGIGRMLETSVDTINVPSELIMGRWFQMYKAAINFDVFRTQMFCPVAYFSPNPIMGEDGFSMEEAYRTMSKAGPIETYKRDMNKVGPGQYWMYTEEYFYPRQCENIGQVYYNIIYIIAAGPAFDNETRKADEPLQYIVVTDANRLSLMVYSRDPHIFFQKIYILTVFFQQKYNKDVLEFMEKKGFGGRVFWNSPRPIYQGPDCEWPSEKEVFARRVLKNQELAERSKNGTAEPAMSGMPLADMLRDPKKTLERLVGTQGH
;
A
#
# COMPACT_ATOMS: atom_id res chain seq x y z
N MET A 1 -14.23 -28.53 6.17
CA MET A 1 -14.13 -27.06 6.19
C MET A 1 -14.79 -26.60 7.50
N ASP A 2 -14.06 -25.89 8.35
CA ASP A 2 -14.45 -25.60 9.76
C ASP A 2 -15.50 -24.47 9.85
N LEU A 3 -16.50 -24.59 10.74
CA LEU A 3 -17.65 -23.67 10.84
C LEU A 3 -17.18 -22.23 11.11
N ASN A 4 -16.14 -22.10 11.93
CA ASN A 4 -15.48 -20.83 12.25
C ASN A 4 -14.82 -20.17 11.02
N THR A 5 -14.41 -20.96 10.01
CA THR A 5 -13.90 -20.44 8.73
C THR A 5 -15.00 -19.78 7.93
N ILE A 6 -16.18 -20.38 7.88
CA ILE A 6 -17.31 -19.93 7.05
C ILE A 6 -17.89 -18.63 7.62
N THR A 7 -18.04 -18.53 8.94
CA THR A 7 -18.50 -17.30 9.60
C THR A 7 -17.54 -16.13 9.41
N GLY A 8 -16.23 -16.39 9.48
CA GLY A 8 -15.20 -15.37 9.22
C GLY A 8 -15.15 -14.89 7.77
N ILE A 9 -15.46 -15.77 6.80
CA ILE A 9 -15.55 -15.40 5.38
C ILE A 9 -16.78 -14.52 5.12
N ILE A 10 -17.95 -14.91 5.64
CA ILE A 10 -19.20 -14.17 5.44
C ILE A 10 -19.16 -12.80 6.14
N GLY A 11 -18.61 -12.71 7.34
CA GLY A 11 -18.44 -11.43 8.05
C GLY A 11 -17.47 -10.47 7.36
N GLY A 12 -16.37 -11.00 6.79
CA GLY A 12 -15.42 -10.19 6.01
C GLY A 12 -16.02 -9.67 4.70
N ILE A 13 -16.80 -10.48 3.99
CA ILE A 13 -17.50 -10.08 2.76
C ILE A 13 -18.60 -9.05 3.06
N GLY A 14 -19.35 -9.20 4.14
CA GLY A 14 -20.38 -8.24 4.56
C GLY A 14 -19.82 -6.84 4.82
N ARG A 15 -18.69 -6.75 5.54
CA ARG A 15 -17.98 -5.48 5.78
C ARG A 15 -17.28 -4.93 4.54
N MET A 16 -16.92 -5.77 3.58
CA MET A 16 -16.39 -5.33 2.29
C MET A 16 -17.47 -4.67 1.41
N LEU A 17 -18.72 -5.14 1.50
CA LEU A 17 -19.86 -4.59 0.77
C LEU A 17 -20.48 -3.34 1.43
N GLU A 18 -20.06 -2.98 2.66
CA GLU A 18 -20.40 -1.69 3.26
C GLU A 18 -19.77 -0.56 2.43
N THR A 19 -20.63 0.27 1.85
CA THR A 19 -20.35 1.25 0.78
C THR A 19 -19.44 2.41 1.19
N SER A 20 -19.07 2.55 2.45
CA SER A 20 -18.22 3.65 2.93
C SER A 20 -17.09 3.16 3.82
N VAL A 21 -15.88 3.64 3.52
CA VAL A 21 -14.71 3.52 4.38
C VAL A 21 -14.60 4.81 5.19
N ASP A 22 -14.66 4.72 6.53
CA ASP A 22 -14.45 5.90 7.38
C ASP A 22 -13.00 6.37 7.25
N THR A 23 -12.84 7.65 6.95
CA THR A 23 -11.53 8.28 6.74
C THR A 23 -11.18 9.20 7.89
N ILE A 24 -9.88 9.35 8.11
CA ILE A 24 -9.33 10.37 8.99
C ILE A 24 -8.58 11.43 8.18
N ASN A 25 -8.81 12.68 8.51
CA ASN A 25 -8.19 13.82 7.85
C ASN A 25 -6.92 14.21 8.57
N VAL A 26 -5.83 13.55 8.20
CA VAL A 26 -4.50 13.86 8.70
C VAL A 26 -3.92 15.04 7.89
N PRO A 27 -3.51 16.16 8.52
CA PRO A 27 -2.78 17.22 7.85
C PRO A 27 -1.53 16.67 7.16
N SER A 28 -1.28 17.11 5.92
CA SER A 28 -0.18 16.62 5.09
C SER A 28 1.18 16.79 5.79
N GLU A 29 1.36 17.90 6.50
CA GLU A 29 2.56 18.22 7.29
C GLU A 29 2.96 17.13 8.30
N LEU A 30 1.98 16.45 8.92
CA LEU A 30 2.24 15.38 9.89
C LEU A 30 2.65 14.05 9.22
N ILE A 31 2.37 13.91 7.92
CA ILE A 31 2.68 12.72 7.12
C ILE A 31 4.07 12.85 6.48
N MET A 32 4.66 14.04 6.41
CA MET A 32 5.93 14.23 5.69
C MET A 32 7.10 13.43 6.25
N GLY A 33 8.10 13.16 5.40
CA GLY A 33 9.34 12.47 5.75
C GLY A 33 9.32 10.97 5.47
N ARG A 34 10.19 10.25 6.18
CA ARG A 34 10.43 8.82 5.93
C ARG A 34 9.42 7.93 6.63
N TRP A 35 8.99 6.89 5.93
CA TRP A 35 8.11 5.84 6.38
C TRP A 35 8.58 4.47 5.88
N PHE A 36 8.18 3.42 6.59
CA PHE A 36 8.49 2.03 6.28
C PHE A 36 7.20 1.25 6.16
N GLN A 37 7.02 0.53 5.06
CA GLN A 37 5.83 -0.28 4.87
C GLN A 37 5.96 -1.59 5.66
N MET A 38 5.03 -1.82 6.59
CA MET A 38 5.06 -2.92 7.55
C MET A 38 4.14 -4.06 7.13
N TYR A 39 2.96 -3.72 6.57
CA TYR A 39 1.99 -4.67 6.06
C TYR A 39 1.49 -4.25 4.67
N LYS A 40 1.09 -5.26 3.90
CA LYS A 40 0.30 -5.09 2.67
C LYS A 40 -0.81 -6.12 2.55
N ALA A 41 -1.85 -5.85 1.76
CA ALA A 41 -2.78 -6.89 1.32
C ALA A 41 -2.17 -7.81 0.26
N ALA A 42 -2.84 -8.92 -0.07
CA ALA A 42 -2.41 -9.82 -1.14
C ALA A 42 -2.54 -9.15 -2.51
N ILE A 43 -3.57 -8.32 -2.68
CA ILE A 43 -3.69 -7.36 -3.79
C ILE A 43 -3.03 -6.07 -3.32
N ASN A 44 -1.86 -5.78 -3.85
CA ASN A 44 -1.20 -4.49 -3.63
C ASN A 44 -1.64 -3.54 -4.75
N PHE A 45 -1.55 -2.22 -4.51
CA PHE A 45 -1.76 -1.22 -5.58
C PHE A 45 -0.84 -1.48 -6.78
N ASP A 46 0.34 -2.04 -6.52
CA ASP A 46 1.21 -2.61 -7.55
C ASP A 46 0.87 -4.09 -7.72
N VAL A 47 -0.11 -4.36 -8.57
CA VAL A 47 -0.69 -5.68 -8.85
C VAL A 47 0.36 -6.73 -9.30
N PHE A 48 1.58 -6.29 -9.64
CA PHE A 48 2.58 -7.09 -10.34
C PHE A 48 3.70 -7.70 -9.48
N ARG A 49 3.85 -7.36 -8.18
CA ARG A 49 4.94 -7.91 -7.36
C ARG A 49 4.48 -8.46 -6.00
N THR A 50 4.47 -9.79 -5.92
CA THR A 50 4.04 -10.54 -4.73
C THR A 50 5.03 -10.43 -3.58
N GLN A 51 6.33 -10.27 -3.84
CA GLN A 51 7.40 -10.25 -2.83
C GLN A 51 8.16 -8.93 -2.83
N MET A 52 8.18 -8.28 -1.67
CA MET A 52 8.91 -7.04 -1.39
C MET A 52 9.66 -7.19 -0.07
N PHE A 53 10.85 -6.62 0.01
CA PHE A 53 11.72 -6.66 1.18
C PHE A 53 12.24 -5.25 1.47
N CYS A 54 12.34 -4.91 2.75
CA CYS A 54 12.89 -3.63 3.21
C CYS A 54 12.29 -2.38 2.53
N PRO A 55 10.95 -2.27 2.35
CA PRO A 55 10.39 -1.11 1.69
C PRO A 55 10.55 0.16 2.54
N VAL A 56 10.89 1.26 1.87
CA VAL A 56 10.95 2.61 2.42
C VAL A 56 10.19 3.56 1.49
N ALA A 57 9.51 4.53 2.07
CA ALA A 57 8.77 5.55 1.36
C ALA A 57 9.14 6.94 1.93
N TYR A 58 9.41 7.88 1.05
CA TYR A 58 9.73 9.27 1.37
C TYR A 58 8.59 10.16 0.91
N PHE A 59 7.94 10.81 1.86
CA PHE A 59 6.81 11.70 1.64
C PHE A 59 7.31 13.14 1.63
N SER A 60 7.05 13.86 0.55
CA SER A 60 7.46 15.26 0.39
C SER A 60 6.32 16.13 -0.14
N PRO A 61 6.20 17.40 0.27
CA PRO A 61 5.17 18.29 -0.23
C PRO A 61 5.29 18.44 -1.76
N ASN A 62 4.16 18.42 -2.46
CA ASN A 62 4.13 18.63 -3.91
C ASN A 62 3.07 19.66 -4.28
N PRO A 63 3.46 20.93 -4.52
CA PRO A 63 2.52 22.01 -4.82
C PRO A 63 1.78 21.83 -6.16
N ILE A 64 2.30 20.97 -7.06
CA ILE A 64 1.64 20.65 -8.32
C ILE A 64 0.33 19.89 -8.08
N MET A 65 0.25 19.13 -6.99
CA MET A 65 -0.91 18.29 -6.67
C MET A 65 -2.01 19.02 -5.91
N GLY A 66 -1.91 20.35 -5.78
CA GLY A 66 -2.87 21.18 -5.05
C GLY A 66 -2.52 21.36 -3.58
N GLU A 67 -3.43 22.02 -2.85
CA GLU A 67 -3.32 22.22 -1.41
C GLU A 67 -3.32 20.87 -0.67
N ASP A 68 -2.43 20.69 0.31
CA ASP A 68 -2.16 19.41 0.99
C ASP A 68 -1.72 18.25 0.06
N GLY A 69 -1.38 18.55 -1.19
CA GLY A 69 -0.84 17.59 -2.14
C GLY A 69 0.60 17.18 -1.81
N PHE A 70 0.94 15.91 -2.05
CA PHE A 70 2.27 15.40 -1.72
C PHE A 70 2.74 14.32 -2.70
N SER A 71 4.04 14.15 -2.80
CA SER A 71 4.69 13.06 -3.51
C SER A 71 5.15 11.99 -2.54
N MET A 72 5.14 10.75 -3.00
CA MET A 72 5.68 9.59 -2.30
C MET A 72 6.70 8.92 -3.21
N GLU A 73 7.97 8.97 -2.84
CA GLU A 73 9.05 8.24 -3.52
C GLU A 73 9.38 6.97 -2.72
N GLU A 74 9.13 5.83 -3.34
CA GLU A 74 9.24 4.52 -2.71
C GLU A 74 10.43 3.74 -3.26
N ALA A 75 11.04 2.93 -2.42
CA ALA A 75 12.02 1.95 -2.82
C ALA A 75 11.86 0.66 -2.04
N TYR A 76 12.04 -0.48 -2.71
CA TYR A 76 12.02 -1.79 -2.07
C TYR A 76 12.89 -2.78 -2.83
N ARG A 77 13.33 -3.82 -2.14
CA ARG A 77 14.08 -4.91 -2.74
C ARG A 77 13.15 -6.02 -3.22
N THR A 78 13.51 -6.62 -4.35
CA THR A 78 12.76 -7.71 -4.97
C THR A 78 13.56 -9.00 -4.97
N MET A 79 12.89 -10.14 -5.11
CA MET A 79 13.48 -11.50 -5.08
C MET A 79 14.06 -11.94 -3.73
N SER A 80 14.82 -11.09 -3.06
CA SER A 80 15.43 -11.37 -1.76
C SER A 80 15.78 -10.07 -1.00
N LYS A 81 16.21 -10.22 0.26
CA LYS A 81 16.67 -9.11 1.12
C LYS A 81 17.89 -8.36 0.59
N ALA A 82 18.70 -9.01 -0.26
CA ALA A 82 19.87 -8.42 -0.91
C ALA A 82 19.66 -8.23 -2.42
N GLY A 83 18.43 -8.43 -2.90
CA GLY A 83 18.10 -8.33 -4.31
C GLY A 83 18.13 -6.89 -4.84
N PRO A 84 17.82 -6.72 -6.13
CA PRO A 84 17.82 -5.41 -6.76
C PRO A 84 16.76 -4.49 -6.14
N ILE A 85 17.11 -3.21 -6.07
CA ILE A 85 16.23 -2.15 -5.59
C ILE A 85 15.38 -1.66 -6.76
N GLU A 86 14.07 -1.74 -6.59
CA GLU A 86 13.11 -1.06 -7.44
C GLU A 86 12.67 0.25 -6.78
N THR A 87 12.39 1.25 -7.62
CA THR A 87 11.98 2.59 -7.17
C THR A 87 10.73 3.03 -7.91
N TYR A 88 9.85 3.72 -7.20
CA TYR A 88 8.58 4.24 -7.71
C TYR A 88 8.36 5.65 -7.20
N LYS A 89 7.63 6.46 -7.97
CA LYS A 89 7.03 7.69 -7.46
C LYS A 89 5.54 7.68 -7.66
N ARG A 90 4.84 8.16 -6.64
CA ARG A 90 3.42 8.46 -6.68
C ARG A 90 3.19 9.90 -6.28
N ASP A 91 2.20 10.50 -6.90
CA ASP A 91 1.73 11.84 -6.60
C ASP A 91 0.30 11.74 -6.06
N MET A 92 0.04 12.44 -4.96
CA MET A 92 -1.21 12.40 -4.21
C MET A 92 -1.88 13.76 -4.27
N ASN A 93 -3.08 13.82 -4.86
CA ASN A 93 -3.93 15.00 -4.87
C ASN A 93 -5.09 14.79 -3.89
N LYS A 94 -5.24 15.68 -2.92
CA LYS A 94 -6.30 15.61 -1.92
C LYS A 94 -7.64 15.96 -2.54
N VAL A 95 -8.62 15.06 -2.44
CA VAL A 95 -9.98 15.26 -2.95
C VAL A 95 -11.05 15.29 -1.88
N GLY A 96 -10.69 14.90 -0.66
CA GLY A 96 -11.58 14.94 0.48
C GLY A 96 -10.83 14.69 1.79
N PRO A 97 -11.54 14.72 2.93
CA PRO A 97 -10.98 14.40 4.23
C PRO A 97 -10.35 13.00 4.21
N GLY A 98 -9.02 12.91 4.31
CA GLY A 98 -8.30 11.62 4.26
C GLY A 98 -8.36 10.88 2.92
N GLN A 99 -8.80 11.53 1.83
CA GLN A 99 -8.97 10.92 0.50
C GLN A 99 -8.05 11.58 -0.52
N TYR A 100 -7.31 10.76 -1.27
CA TYR A 100 -6.35 11.25 -2.25
C TYR A 100 -6.48 10.48 -3.57
N TRP A 101 -6.49 11.19 -4.69
CA TRP A 101 -6.16 10.60 -5.99
C TRP A 101 -4.68 10.26 -6.02
N MET A 102 -4.37 9.00 -6.26
CA MET A 102 -3.01 8.52 -6.43
C MET A 102 -2.68 8.39 -7.92
N TYR A 103 -1.60 9.06 -8.30
CA TYR A 103 -1.04 9.06 -9.64
C TYR A 103 0.33 8.41 -9.61
N THR A 104 0.58 7.46 -10.48
CA THR A 104 1.82 6.68 -10.50
C THR A 104 2.61 7.02 -11.76
N GLU A 105 3.91 7.26 -11.67
CA GLU A 105 4.70 7.66 -12.86
C GLU A 105 4.57 6.71 -14.06
N GLU A 106 4.38 5.42 -13.81
CA GLU A 106 4.17 4.39 -14.84
C GLU A 106 2.83 4.57 -15.60
N TYR A 107 1.86 5.25 -15.00
CA TYR A 107 0.53 5.51 -15.57
C TYR A 107 0.29 6.99 -15.89
N PHE A 108 1.09 7.91 -15.34
CA PHE A 108 0.84 9.36 -15.38
C PHE A 108 1.56 10.11 -16.49
N TYR A 109 2.68 9.56 -17.00
CA TYR A 109 3.20 10.02 -18.27
C TYR A 109 2.60 9.18 -19.38
N PRO A 110 1.83 9.75 -20.32
CA PRO A 110 1.22 9.00 -21.39
C PRO A 110 2.31 8.42 -22.29
N ARG A 111 2.84 7.25 -21.95
CA ARG A 111 3.33 6.31 -22.95
C ARG A 111 2.09 5.74 -23.59
N GLN A 112 1.60 6.43 -24.63
CA GLN A 112 0.84 5.88 -25.74
C GLN A 112 0.13 4.55 -25.42
N CYS A 113 -0.84 4.58 -24.49
CA CYS A 113 -1.91 3.61 -24.48
C CYS A 113 -2.93 4.04 -25.53
N GLU A 114 -2.48 4.17 -26.78
CA GLU A 114 -3.32 4.64 -27.89
C GLU A 114 -4.41 3.61 -28.25
N ASN A 115 -4.35 2.39 -27.68
CA ASN A 115 -5.30 1.31 -27.99
C ASN A 115 -5.97 0.64 -26.78
N ILE A 116 -5.77 1.13 -25.54
CA ILE A 116 -6.56 0.69 -24.38
C ILE A 116 -6.82 1.92 -23.49
N GLY A 117 -7.95 2.60 -23.71
CA GLY A 117 -8.38 3.80 -22.98
C GLY A 117 -8.78 3.54 -21.51
N GLN A 118 -7.90 2.96 -20.70
CA GLN A 118 -8.08 2.79 -19.27
C GLN A 118 -6.93 3.45 -18.51
N VAL A 119 -7.16 4.68 -18.03
CA VAL A 119 -6.35 5.29 -16.98
C VAL A 119 -6.85 4.73 -15.65
N TYR A 120 -6.03 3.92 -14.98
CA TYR A 120 -6.35 3.36 -13.67
C TYR A 120 -6.07 4.42 -12.60
N TYR A 121 -7.07 5.22 -12.27
CA TYR A 121 -7.01 6.08 -11.10
C TYR A 121 -7.40 5.27 -9.87
N ASN A 122 -6.55 5.25 -8.85
CA ASN A 122 -6.87 4.67 -7.56
C ASN A 122 -7.05 5.80 -6.53
N ILE A 123 -8.18 5.82 -5.84
CA ILE A 123 -8.38 6.68 -4.67
C ILE A 123 -7.85 5.92 -3.46
N ILE A 124 -6.94 6.56 -2.72
CA ILE A 124 -6.44 6.05 -1.45
C ILE A 124 -7.11 6.78 -0.28
N TYR A 125 -7.36 6.04 0.78
CA TYR A 125 -8.09 6.44 1.97
C TYR A 125 -7.18 6.21 3.18
N ILE A 126 -6.90 7.26 3.94
CA ILE A 126 -6.24 7.14 5.25
C ILE A 126 -7.33 6.83 6.28
N ILE A 127 -7.23 5.67 6.92
CA ILE A 127 -8.30 5.14 7.80
C ILE A 127 -7.90 5.08 9.27
N ALA A 128 -6.61 5.12 9.56
CA ALA A 128 -6.09 5.26 10.92
C ALA A 128 -4.70 5.89 10.90
N ALA A 129 -4.40 6.64 11.95
CA ALA A 129 -3.10 7.20 12.25
C ALA A 129 -3.00 7.23 13.77
N GLY A 130 -1.81 7.00 14.33
CA GLY A 130 -1.64 6.96 15.77
C GLY A 130 -0.26 7.37 16.22
N PRO A 131 -0.03 7.42 17.55
CA PRO A 131 -0.84 6.78 18.60
C PRO A 131 -2.17 7.44 18.99
N ALA A 132 -2.35 8.76 18.83
CA ALA A 132 -3.48 9.48 19.42
C ALA A 132 -4.19 10.42 18.42
N PHE A 133 -4.22 10.05 17.13
CA PHE A 133 -4.82 10.91 16.11
C PHE A 133 -6.20 10.39 15.72
N ASP A 134 -7.20 11.24 15.88
CA ASP A 134 -8.54 11.05 15.34
C ASP A 134 -9.11 12.39 14.83
N ASN A 135 -10.24 12.32 14.09
CA ASN A 135 -10.88 13.50 13.52
C ASN A 135 -11.49 14.46 14.56
N GLU A 136 -11.77 13.96 15.76
CA GLU A 136 -12.49 14.68 16.81
C GLU A 136 -11.54 15.53 17.64
N THR A 137 -10.44 14.94 18.07
CA THR A 137 -9.38 15.57 18.85
C THR A 137 -8.47 16.42 17.97
N ARG A 138 -8.19 16.00 16.72
CA ARG A 138 -7.22 16.62 15.79
C ARG A 138 -5.87 16.97 16.45
N LYS A 139 -5.55 16.33 17.57
CA LYS A 139 -4.35 16.59 18.35
C LYS A 139 -3.34 15.51 18.05
N ALA A 140 -2.19 15.92 17.55
CA ALA A 140 -0.98 15.12 17.55
C ALA A 140 -0.06 15.70 18.64
N ASP A 141 -0.40 15.44 19.91
CA ASP A 141 0.48 15.84 21.04
C ASP A 141 1.84 15.12 20.95
N GLU A 142 1.88 13.99 20.22
CA GLU A 142 3.08 13.27 19.83
C GLU A 142 3.13 13.07 18.30
N PRO A 143 4.34 12.96 17.69
CA PRO A 143 4.48 12.67 16.27
C PRO A 143 3.82 11.35 15.88
N LEU A 144 3.14 11.32 14.73
CA LEU A 144 2.52 10.10 14.20
C LEU A 144 3.55 9.00 14.01
N GLN A 145 3.27 7.81 14.54
CA GLN A 145 4.15 6.64 14.50
C GLN A 145 3.73 5.60 13.46
N TYR A 146 2.44 5.57 13.09
CA TYR A 146 1.91 4.71 12.06
C TYR A 146 0.75 5.37 11.32
N ILE A 147 0.54 4.96 10.07
CA ILE A 147 -0.66 5.25 9.29
C ILE A 147 -1.15 3.98 8.59
N VAL A 148 -2.46 3.86 8.43
CA VAL A 148 -3.11 2.75 7.72
C VAL A 148 -3.87 3.33 6.53
N VAL A 149 -3.55 2.81 5.35
CA VAL A 149 -4.06 3.28 4.05
C VAL A 149 -4.73 2.13 3.32
N THR A 150 -5.88 2.39 2.71
CA THR A 150 -6.65 1.42 1.91
C THR A 150 -7.23 2.07 0.66
N ASP A 151 -7.79 1.27 -0.25
CA ASP A 151 -8.69 1.74 -1.30
C ASP A 151 -10.17 1.71 -0.85
N ALA A 152 -11.06 2.25 -1.70
CA ALA A 152 -12.51 2.31 -1.45
C ALA A 152 -13.14 0.93 -1.21
N ASN A 153 -12.60 -0.09 -1.87
CA ASN A 153 -13.15 -1.44 -1.85
C ASN A 153 -12.51 -2.35 -0.78
N ARG A 154 -11.61 -1.82 0.06
CA ARG A 154 -10.84 -2.58 1.07
C ARG A 154 -10.09 -3.78 0.48
N LEU A 155 -9.68 -3.68 -0.80
CA LEU A 155 -8.91 -4.68 -1.53
C LEU A 155 -7.41 -4.46 -1.35
N SER A 156 -6.99 -3.19 -1.36
CA SER A 156 -5.59 -2.80 -1.19
C SER A 156 -5.37 -2.30 0.23
N LEU A 157 -4.27 -2.68 0.84
CA LEU A 157 -3.89 -2.26 2.19
C LEU A 157 -2.40 -1.94 2.20
N MET A 158 -2.05 -0.83 2.82
CA MET A 158 -0.68 -0.44 3.14
C MET A 158 -0.65 0.08 4.58
N VAL A 159 0.20 -0.52 5.42
CA VAL A 159 0.47 0.00 6.77
C VAL A 159 1.88 0.55 6.76
N TYR A 160 2.03 1.82 7.11
CA TYR A 160 3.33 2.47 7.26
C TYR A 160 3.65 2.73 8.73
N SER A 161 4.93 2.69 9.07
CA SER A 161 5.44 3.12 10.37
C SER A 161 6.69 4.00 10.22
N ARG A 162 6.92 4.88 11.20
CA ARG A 162 8.12 5.71 11.28
C ARG A 162 9.39 4.92 11.61
N ASP A 163 9.25 3.86 12.40
CA ASP A 163 10.37 3.02 12.83
C ASP A 163 9.94 1.55 12.86
N PRO A 164 10.54 0.68 12.02
CA PRO A 164 10.19 -0.73 11.99
C PRO A 164 10.49 -1.46 13.30
N HIS A 165 11.57 -1.05 13.99
CA HIS A 165 11.96 -1.63 15.26
C HIS A 165 10.90 -1.33 16.29
N ILE A 166 10.53 -0.06 16.50
CA ILE A 166 9.50 0.33 17.49
C ILE A 166 8.16 -0.33 17.19
N PHE A 167 7.79 -0.42 15.91
CA PHE A 167 6.53 -1.02 15.49
C PHE A 167 6.43 -2.52 15.83
N PHE A 168 7.48 -3.28 15.54
CA PHE A 168 7.53 -4.73 15.83
C PHE A 168 8.10 -5.08 17.22
N GLN A 169 8.73 -4.14 17.93
CA GLN A 169 9.52 -4.44 19.12
C GLN A 169 8.68 -5.08 20.22
N LYS A 170 9.27 -6.14 20.79
CA LYS A 170 9.05 -6.55 22.17
C LYS A 170 10.21 -5.95 22.97
N ILE A 171 9.95 -4.95 23.79
CA ILE A 171 10.96 -4.46 24.73
C ILE A 171 10.89 -5.34 25.97
N TYR A 172 11.95 -6.11 26.22
CA TYR A 172 12.19 -6.79 27.49
C TYR A 172 12.98 -5.83 28.38
N ILE A 173 12.30 -5.00 29.17
CA ILE A 173 12.91 -4.37 30.33
C ILE A 173 12.37 -5.12 31.54
N LEU A 174 13.30 -5.68 32.32
CA LEU A 174 13.04 -6.39 33.58
C LEU A 174 11.93 -5.68 34.35
N THR A 175 10.85 -6.40 34.64
CA THR A 175 9.61 -6.05 35.37
C THR A 175 8.36 -5.56 34.63
N VAL A 176 8.32 -5.38 33.30
CA VAL A 176 7.02 -5.24 32.59
C VAL A 176 7.06 -5.85 31.18
N PHE A 177 6.18 -6.81 30.89
CA PHE A 177 5.92 -7.30 29.53
C PHE A 177 5.24 -6.19 28.70
N PHE A 178 6.01 -5.40 27.95
CA PHE A 178 5.47 -4.50 26.91
C PHE A 178 5.64 -5.15 25.53
N GLN A 179 4.66 -5.95 25.14
CA GLN A 179 4.55 -6.55 23.81
C GLN A 179 3.83 -5.55 22.89
N GLN A 180 4.45 -5.13 21.78
CA GLN A 180 3.77 -4.60 20.57
C GLN A 180 2.87 -3.35 20.76
N LYS A 181 3.41 -2.18 21.17
CA LYS A 181 2.59 -0.96 21.35
C LYS A 181 1.75 -0.61 20.12
N TYR A 182 2.24 -0.83 18.90
CA TYR A 182 1.51 -0.47 17.67
C TYR A 182 1.06 -1.66 16.82
N ASN A 183 1.87 -2.72 16.71
CA ASN A 183 1.50 -3.86 15.87
C ASN A 183 0.19 -4.53 16.32
N LYS A 184 -0.02 -4.70 17.62
CA LYS A 184 -1.25 -5.30 18.15
C LYS A 184 -2.46 -4.42 17.86
N ASP A 185 -2.37 -3.14 18.19
CA ASP A 185 -3.45 -2.16 17.98
C ASP A 185 -3.84 -2.05 16.50
N VAL A 186 -2.84 -2.04 15.60
CA VAL A 186 -3.07 -2.00 14.16
C VAL A 186 -3.71 -3.30 13.65
N LEU A 187 -3.28 -4.47 14.12
CA LEU A 187 -3.90 -5.75 13.75
C LEU A 187 -5.36 -5.85 14.25
N GLU A 188 -5.64 -5.45 15.49
CA GLU A 188 -7.00 -5.42 16.04
C GLU A 188 -7.89 -4.41 15.30
N PHE A 189 -7.36 -3.23 14.96
CA PHE A 189 -8.05 -2.24 14.15
C PHE A 189 -8.39 -2.80 12.76
N MET A 190 -7.41 -3.42 12.10
CA MET A 190 -7.57 -4.03 10.79
C MET A 190 -8.66 -5.12 10.82
N GLU A 191 -8.62 -6.01 11.81
CA GLU A 191 -9.63 -7.07 11.97
C GLU A 191 -11.04 -6.48 12.14
N LYS A 192 -11.19 -5.45 12.99
CA LYS A 192 -12.45 -4.71 13.16
C LYS A 192 -12.92 -4.04 11.87
N LYS A 193 -12.01 -3.52 11.04
CA LYS A 193 -12.34 -2.89 9.74
C LYS A 193 -12.47 -3.87 8.58
N GLY A 194 -12.42 -5.18 8.84
CA GLY A 194 -12.64 -6.24 7.84
C GLY A 194 -11.38 -6.77 7.16
N PHE A 195 -10.21 -6.30 7.57
CA PHE A 195 -8.89 -6.79 7.13
C PHE A 195 -8.38 -7.83 8.14
N GLY A 196 -8.40 -9.13 7.80
CA GLY A 196 -7.89 -10.16 8.75
C GLY A 196 -8.76 -11.39 8.94
N GLY A 197 -9.84 -11.56 8.18
CA GLY A 197 -10.54 -12.84 8.09
C GLY A 197 -9.71 -13.91 7.38
N ARG A 198 -10.11 -15.18 7.48
CA ARG A 198 -9.56 -16.31 6.67
C ARG A 198 -9.75 -16.13 5.15
N VAL A 199 -10.23 -14.96 4.68
CA VAL A 199 -10.33 -14.55 3.29
C VAL A 199 -8.95 -14.09 2.81
N PHE A 200 -8.36 -14.85 1.90
CA PHE A 200 -6.95 -14.74 1.48
C PHE A 200 -6.55 -13.38 0.86
N TRP A 201 -7.51 -12.60 0.35
CA TRP A 201 -7.25 -11.46 -0.54
C TRP A 201 -6.92 -10.14 0.19
N ASN A 202 -7.63 -9.81 1.27
CA ASN A 202 -7.44 -8.58 2.04
C ASN A 202 -6.73 -8.82 3.39
N SER A 203 -6.25 -10.04 3.61
CA SER A 203 -5.50 -10.39 4.82
C SER A 203 -4.16 -9.62 4.86
N PRO A 204 -3.85 -8.92 5.97
CA PRO A 204 -2.61 -8.18 6.12
C PRO A 204 -1.42 -9.16 6.14
N ARG A 205 -0.53 -9.01 5.16
CA ARG A 205 0.73 -9.76 5.07
C ARG A 205 1.88 -8.91 5.58
N PRO A 206 2.63 -9.37 6.58
CA PRO A 206 3.79 -8.65 7.07
C PRO A 206 4.86 -8.61 5.97
N ILE A 207 5.55 -7.48 5.89
CA ILE A 207 6.68 -7.27 5.01
C ILE A 207 7.96 -7.33 5.85
N TYR A 208 9.01 -7.93 5.29
CA TYR A 208 10.28 -8.05 5.98
C TYR A 208 10.94 -6.68 6.20
N GLN A 209 11.20 -6.34 7.47
CA GLN A 209 11.89 -5.13 7.92
C GLN A 209 12.87 -5.51 9.05
N GLY A 210 13.99 -6.14 8.69
CA GLY A 210 15.01 -6.58 9.64
C GLY A 210 16.13 -5.56 9.87
N PRO A 211 17.02 -5.80 10.84
CA PRO A 211 18.19 -4.96 11.10
C PRO A 211 19.24 -5.04 9.97
N ASP A 212 19.16 -6.07 9.12
CA ASP A 212 19.95 -6.27 7.90
C ASP A 212 19.39 -5.50 6.68
N CYS A 213 18.29 -4.75 6.85
CA CYS A 213 17.77 -3.91 5.78
C CYS A 213 18.63 -2.65 5.58
N GLU A 214 19.26 -2.56 4.42
CA GLU A 214 19.89 -1.33 3.95
C GLU A 214 18.91 -0.55 3.08
N TRP A 215 18.35 0.53 3.64
CA TRP A 215 17.41 1.41 2.94
C TRP A 215 18.15 2.52 2.18
N PRO A 216 17.87 2.70 0.87
CA PRO A 216 18.47 3.79 0.09
C PRO A 216 18.00 5.15 0.62
N SER A 217 18.85 6.16 0.52
CA SER A 217 18.48 7.55 0.85
C SER A 217 17.49 8.12 -0.18
N GLU A 218 16.71 9.14 0.19
CA GLU A 218 15.80 9.84 -0.74
C GLU A 218 16.51 10.27 -2.04
N LYS A 219 17.71 10.85 -1.93
CA LYS A 219 18.53 11.25 -3.09
C LYS A 219 18.93 10.06 -3.98
N GLU A 220 19.22 8.92 -3.37
CA GLU A 220 19.54 7.70 -4.11
C GLU A 220 18.31 7.14 -4.83
N VAL A 221 17.14 7.14 -4.18
CA VAL A 221 15.87 6.75 -4.79
C VAL A 221 15.58 7.63 -6.01
N PHE A 222 15.70 8.95 -5.85
CA PHE A 222 15.56 9.92 -6.94
C PHE A 222 16.52 9.62 -8.10
N ALA A 223 17.81 9.45 -7.81
CA ALA A 223 18.84 9.22 -8.84
C ALA A 223 18.62 7.90 -9.60
N ARG A 224 18.34 6.79 -8.88
CA ARG A 224 18.04 5.48 -9.49
C ARG A 224 16.85 5.56 -10.43
N ARG A 225 15.79 6.26 -10.02
CA ARG A 225 14.61 6.46 -10.85
C ARG A 225 14.90 7.27 -12.10
N VAL A 226 15.62 8.39 -11.98
CA VAL A 226 16.00 9.22 -13.14
C VAL A 226 16.81 8.41 -14.16
N LEU A 227 17.79 7.62 -13.69
CA LEU A 227 18.59 6.75 -14.54
C LEU A 227 17.74 5.65 -15.22
N LYS A 228 16.84 5.00 -14.47
CA LYS A 228 15.89 4.00 -15.01
C LYS A 228 15.01 4.60 -16.10
N ASN A 229 14.49 5.80 -15.89
CA ASN A 229 13.65 6.49 -16.88
C ASN A 229 14.43 6.91 -18.13
N GLN A 230 15.69 7.34 -17.98
CA GLN A 230 16.59 7.63 -19.10
C GLN A 230 16.87 6.37 -19.94
N GLU A 231 17.24 5.27 -19.29
CA GLU A 231 17.50 3.99 -19.96
C GLU A 231 16.26 3.50 -20.73
N LEU A 232 15.07 3.57 -20.12
CA LEU A 232 13.83 3.20 -20.79
C LEU A 232 13.51 4.10 -21.99
N ALA A 233 13.79 5.40 -21.90
CA ALA A 233 13.62 6.32 -23.01
C ALA A 233 14.59 6.02 -24.17
N GLU A 234 15.83 5.67 -23.87
CA GLU A 234 16.82 5.25 -24.87
C GLU A 234 16.44 3.92 -25.54
N ARG A 235 16.01 2.91 -24.78
CA ARG A 235 15.51 1.65 -25.32
C ARG A 235 14.28 1.84 -26.22
N SER A 236 13.38 2.74 -25.82
CA SER A 236 12.20 3.10 -26.63
C SER A 236 12.60 3.77 -27.94
N LYS A 237 13.62 4.64 -27.94
CA LYS A 237 14.17 5.27 -29.15
C LYS A 237 14.85 4.25 -30.06
N ASN A 238 15.47 3.22 -29.49
CA ASN A 238 16.19 2.17 -30.21
C ASN A 238 15.29 1.00 -30.65
N GLY A 239 13.97 1.06 -30.43
CA GLY A 239 13.01 0.06 -30.92
C GLY A 239 13.12 -1.34 -30.29
N THR A 240 13.79 -1.48 -29.14
CA THR A 240 14.01 -2.77 -28.44
C THR A 240 13.09 -2.96 -27.23
N ALA A 241 12.01 -2.18 -27.14
CA ALA A 241 11.05 -2.29 -26.05
C ALA A 241 10.24 -3.59 -26.18
N GLU A 242 10.48 -4.57 -25.31
CA GLU A 242 9.58 -5.71 -25.17
C GLU A 242 8.22 -5.23 -24.61
N PRO A 243 7.09 -5.66 -25.18
CA PRO A 243 5.78 -5.34 -24.66
C PRO A 243 5.56 -6.14 -23.37
N ALA A 244 5.72 -5.50 -22.22
CA ALA A 244 5.58 -6.09 -20.89
C ALA A 244 4.15 -6.60 -20.54
N MET A 245 3.22 -6.72 -21.50
CA MET A 245 1.80 -6.96 -21.24
C MET A 245 1.15 -8.05 -22.10
N SER A 246 1.92 -9.01 -22.62
CA SER A 246 1.35 -10.16 -23.33
C SER A 246 1.28 -11.39 -22.41
N GLY A 247 0.14 -11.62 -21.75
CA GLY A 247 -0.27 -12.99 -21.38
C GLY A 247 -0.49 -13.37 -19.91
N MET A 248 -0.77 -12.44 -18.98
CA MET A 248 -1.02 -12.82 -17.57
C MET A 248 -2.52 -12.91 -17.19
N PRO A 249 -2.98 -14.04 -16.56
CA PRO A 249 -4.37 -14.28 -16.15
C PRO A 249 -4.98 -13.24 -15.18
N LEU A 250 -4.14 -12.41 -14.56
CA LEU A 250 -4.53 -11.43 -13.55
C LEU A 250 -5.15 -10.15 -14.15
N ALA A 251 -4.87 -9.87 -15.43
CA ALA A 251 -5.47 -8.75 -16.15
C ALA A 251 -6.99 -8.93 -16.35
N ASP A 252 -7.44 -10.19 -16.46
CA ASP A 252 -8.87 -10.51 -16.53
C ASP A 252 -9.57 -10.35 -15.16
N MET A 253 -8.85 -10.54 -14.06
CA MET A 253 -9.38 -10.39 -12.69
C MET A 253 -9.67 -8.93 -12.33
N LEU A 254 -8.83 -7.99 -12.80
CA LEU A 254 -9.02 -6.55 -12.61
C LEU A 254 -10.17 -5.98 -13.44
N ARG A 255 -10.48 -6.60 -14.58
CA ARG A 255 -11.54 -6.15 -15.49
C ARG A 255 -12.95 -6.46 -14.99
N ASP A 256 -13.12 -7.58 -14.28
CA ASP A 256 -14.45 -7.97 -13.78
C ASP A 256 -14.35 -8.85 -12.51
N PRO A 257 -14.26 -8.22 -11.32
CA PRO A 257 -14.12 -8.93 -10.05
C PRO A 257 -15.31 -9.85 -9.75
N LYS A 258 -16.53 -9.47 -10.17
CA LYS A 258 -17.76 -10.25 -9.94
C LYS A 258 -17.76 -11.56 -10.72
N LYS A 259 -17.37 -11.53 -11.99
CA LYS A 259 -17.33 -12.70 -12.87
C LYS A 259 -16.25 -13.71 -12.45
N THR A 260 -15.16 -13.23 -11.84
CA THR A 260 -14.10 -14.09 -11.29
C THR A 260 -14.54 -14.74 -9.97
N LEU A 261 -15.27 -14.01 -9.12
CA LEU A 261 -15.90 -14.54 -7.91
C LEU A 261 -16.93 -15.64 -8.24
N GLU A 262 -17.75 -15.45 -9.27
CA GLU A 262 -18.71 -16.47 -9.74
C GLU A 262 -18.01 -17.76 -10.22
N ARG A 263 -16.86 -17.65 -10.88
CA ARG A 263 -16.07 -18.82 -11.31
C ARG A 263 -15.43 -19.58 -10.14
N LEU A 264 -14.92 -18.86 -9.15
CA LEU A 264 -14.26 -19.45 -7.98
C LEU A 264 -15.26 -20.06 -6.99
N VAL A 265 -16.49 -19.56 -6.94
CA VAL A 265 -17.58 -20.10 -6.13
C VAL A 265 -18.35 -21.20 -6.88
N GLY A 266 -18.41 -21.13 -8.22
CA GLY A 266 -19.15 -22.07 -9.08
C GLY A 266 -18.43 -23.38 -9.43
N THR A 267 -17.19 -23.60 -8.98
CA THR A 267 -16.47 -24.88 -9.18
C THR A 267 -16.53 -25.76 -7.92
N GLN A 268 -17.75 -26.13 -7.54
CA GLN A 268 -18.01 -27.42 -6.89
C GLN A 268 -19.16 -28.09 -7.63
N GLY A 269 -18.83 -29.10 -8.44
CA GLY A 269 -19.79 -29.99 -9.07
C GLY A 269 -19.61 -30.12 -10.57
N HIS A 270 -18.60 -30.89 -10.98
CA HIS A 270 -18.77 -32.09 -11.83
C HIS A 270 -17.48 -32.92 -11.80
#